data_AF-A0A924AXW6-F1
#
_entry.id   AF-A0A924AXW6-F1
#
_cell.length_a   1.000
_cell.length_b   1.000
_cell.length_c   1.000
_cell.angle_alpha   90.00
_cell.angle_beta   90.00
_cell.angle_gamma   90.00
#
_symmetry.space_group_name_H-M   'P 1'
#
loop_
_entity.id
_entity.type
_entity.pdbx_description
1 polymer ?
#
loop_
_entity_poly.entity_id
_entity_poly.type
_entity_poly.pdbx_seq_one_letter_code
_entity_poly.pdbx_strand_id
1 'polypeptide(L)'
;MASWIGMISAVQSGPQVKQTAELVISVVTITHAALTHSAPELRSELLFELVSNEGIRVFPLVATDLVEPAPDSPLMPEIEALVKQKLGAGTRFSSRVNGTAGFWISFKIDDDEYWLMLERERLEGLTGVQWLGWASVVGFLLLLGAAFISSLVNLPLARLTVAAREIAQGKRPAPLPEKGSKEIIEANRSFNQMVDDLQQVESDRAVILAGISHDLRTPLARMQLELEMAKLST
;
A
#
# COMPACT_ATOMS: atom_id res chain seq x y z
N MET A 1 -2.68 -7.54 18.29
CA MET A 1 -3.23 -6.89 17.08
C MET A 1 -3.65 -7.88 15.99
N ALA A 2 -4.11 -9.10 16.32
CA ALA A 2 -4.55 -10.11 15.34
C ALA A 2 -5.99 -10.60 15.55
N SER A 3 -6.75 -10.03 16.50
CA SER A 3 -8.07 -10.52 16.90
C SER A 3 -9.26 -9.81 16.23
N TRP A 4 -9.03 -8.73 15.48
CA TRP A 4 -10.12 -7.97 14.84
C TRP A 4 -10.49 -8.45 13.42
N ILE A 5 -9.62 -9.22 12.76
CA ILE A 5 -9.85 -9.68 11.38
C ILE A 5 -10.86 -10.85 11.33
N GLY A 6 -10.91 -11.70 12.37
CA GLY A 6 -11.86 -12.83 12.44
C GLY A 6 -13.30 -12.45 12.77
N MET A 7 -13.55 -11.26 13.34
CA MET A 7 -14.90 -10.85 13.75
C MET A 7 -15.73 -10.27 12.59
N ILE A 8 -15.07 -9.75 11.55
CA ILE A 8 -15.74 -9.21 10.35
C ILE A 8 -16.09 -10.33 9.36
N SER A 9 -15.28 -11.39 9.27
CA SER A 9 -15.55 -12.52 8.36
C SER A 9 -16.78 -13.33 8.77
N ALA A 10 -17.03 -13.52 10.07
CA ALA A 10 -18.16 -14.31 10.55
C ALA A 10 -19.54 -13.66 10.28
N VAL A 11 -19.63 -12.32 10.28
CA VAL A 11 -20.90 -11.61 10.08
C VAL A 11 -21.18 -11.32 8.59
N GLN A 12 -20.15 -11.24 7.73
CA GLN A 12 -20.32 -11.00 6.29
C GLN A 12 -20.41 -12.26 5.42
N SER A 13 -20.16 -13.45 5.96
CA SER A 13 -20.17 -14.70 5.18
C SER A 13 -21.58 -15.19 4.84
N GLY A 14 -22.58 -14.93 5.69
CA GLY A 14 -23.95 -15.42 5.50
C GLY A 14 -24.63 -14.99 4.19
N PRO A 15 -24.58 -13.70 3.80
CA PRO A 15 -25.13 -13.25 2.52
C PRO A 15 -24.44 -13.89 1.31
N GLN A 16 -23.12 -14.01 1.34
CA GLN A 16 -22.33 -14.56 0.22
C GLN A 16 -22.59 -16.06 0.02
N VAL A 17 -22.69 -16.82 1.12
CA VAL A 17 -23.04 -18.25 1.08
C VAL A 17 -24.40 -18.47 0.43
N LYS A 18 -25.41 -17.70 0.85
CA LYS A 18 -26.77 -17.80 0.28
C LYS A 18 -26.79 -17.43 -1.20
N GLN A 19 -26.15 -16.32 -1.57
CA GLN A 19 -26.07 -15.87 -2.96
C GLN A 19 -25.38 -16.91 -3.85
N THR A 20 -24.25 -17.48 -3.39
CA THR A 20 -23.51 -18.49 -4.15
C THR A 20 -24.33 -19.76 -4.29
N ALA A 21 -24.99 -20.22 -3.23
CA ALA A 21 -25.89 -21.37 -3.29
C ALA A 21 -27.08 -21.14 -4.23
N GLU A 22 -27.72 -19.97 -4.19
CA GLU A 22 -28.83 -19.60 -5.07
C GLU A 22 -28.39 -19.56 -6.55
N LEU A 23 -27.21 -19.00 -6.84
CA LEU A 23 -26.64 -19.00 -8.19
C LEU A 23 -26.41 -20.43 -8.68
N VAL A 24 -25.79 -21.28 -7.86
CA VAL A 24 -25.56 -22.69 -8.19
C VAL A 24 -26.88 -23.42 -8.47
N ILE A 25 -27.86 -23.29 -7.57
CA ILE A 25 -29.18 -23.90 -7.71
C ILE A 25 -29.85 -23.42 -9.00
N SER A 26 -29.81 -22.12 -9.27
CA SER A 26 -30.39 -21.52 -10.47
C SER A 26 -29.77 -22.09 -11.73
N VAL A 27 -28.44 -22.11 -11.82
CA VAL A 27 -27.72 -22.64 -12.99
C VAL A 27 -28.04 -24.10 -13.22
N VAL A 28 -28.02 -24.94 -12.16
CA VAL A 28 -28.36 -26.36 -12.30
C VAL A 28 -29.83 -26.53 -12.71
N THR A 29 -30.75 -25.78 -12.10
CA THR A 29 -32.20 -25.89 -12.39
C THR A 29 -32.52 -25.46 -13.81
N ILE A 30 -31.94 -24.36 -14.29
CA ILE A 30 -32.11 -23.86 -15.65
C ILE A 30 -31.50 -24.83 -16.65
N THR A 31 -30.28 -25.31 -16.40
CA THR A 31 -29.60 -26.28 -17.28
C THR A 31 -30.38 -27.58 -17.37
N HIS A 32 -30.87 -28.08 -16.23
CA HIS A 32 -31.75 -29.25 -16.16
C HIS A 32 -33.04 -29.00 -16.97
N ALA A 33 -33.75 -27.90 -16.72
CA ALA A 33 -34.99 -27.59 -17.43
C ALA A 33 -34.78 -27.48 -18.96
N ALA A 34 -33.70 -26.83 -19.38
CA ALA A 34 -33.33 -26.67 -20.78
C ALA A 34 -33.03 -28.03 -21.44
N LEU A 35 -32.26 -28.90 -20.78
CA LEU A 35 -31.93 -30.22 -21.33
C LEU A 35 -33.13 -31.15 -21.38
N THR A 36 -33.94 -31.20 -20.32
CA THR A 36 -35.11 -32.08 -20.21
C THR A 36 -36.22 -31.69 -21.19
N HIS A 37 -36.44 -30.40 -21.43
CA HIS A 37 -37.51 -29.92 -22.32
C HIS A 37 -37.03 -29.55 -23.73
N SER A 38 -35.72 -29.64 -24.01
CA SER A 38 -35.19 -29.43 -25.36
C SER A 38 -35.71 -30.47 -26.34
N ALA A 39 -36.12 -30.01 -27.53
CA ALA A 39 -36.40 -30.89 -28.65
C ALA A 39 -35.15 -31.73 -28.97
N PRO A 40 -35.26 -33.05 -29.21
CA PRO A 40 -34.11 -33.93 -29.46
C PRO A 40 -33.15 -33.42 -30.54
N GLU A 41 -33.69 -32.81 -31.58
CA GLU A 41 -32.97 -32.23 -32.72
C GLU A 41 -32.18 -30.96 -32.38
N LEU A 42 -32.59 -30.20 -31.34
CA LEU A 42 -31.93 -28.96 -30.91
C LEU A 42 -30.98 -29.17 -29.73
N ARG A 43 -30.97 -30.35 -29.10
CA ARG A 43 -30.19 -30.62 -27.89
C ARG A 43 -28.69 -30.46 -28.11
N SER A 44 -28.18 -30.89 -29.26
CA SER A 44 -26.76 -30.73 -29.60
C SER A 44 -26.36 -29.26 -29.77
N GLU A 45 -27.27 -28.44 -30.33
CA GLU A 45 -27.07 -27.00 -30.48
C GLU A 45 -27.13 -26.30 -29.12
N LEU A 46 -28.10 -26.63 -28.27
CA LEU A 46 -28.17 -26.16 -26.89
C LEU A 46 -26.89 -26.48 -26.10
N LEU A 47 -26.40 -27.71 -26.18
CA LEU A 47 -25.15 -28.09 -25.52
C LEU A 47 -23.96 -27.27 -26.04
N PHE A 48 -23.91 -26.99 -27.34
CA PHE A 48 -22.88 -26.14 -27.92
C PHE A 48 -22.97 -24.68 -27.43
N GLU A 49 -24.18 -24.13 -27.33
CA GLU A 49 -24.42 -22.79 -26.78
C GLU A 49 -24.04 -22.69 -25.30
N LEU A 50 -24.38 -23.70 -24.49
CA LEU A 50 -24.01 -23.76 -23.07
C LEU A 50 -22.49 -23.72 -22.88
N VAL A 51 -21.75 -24.46 -23.71
CA VAL A 51 -20.28 -24.46 -23.67
C VAL A 51 -19.73 -23.12 -24.15
N SER A 52 -20.22 -22.60 -25.28
CA SER A 52 -19.62 -21.43 -25.95
C SER A 52 -19.95 -20.10 -25.27
N ASN A 53 -21.18 -19.94 -24.76
CA ASN A 53 -21.67 -18.67 -24.24
C ASN A 53 -21.65 -18.63 -22.71
N GLU A 54 -22.04 -19.74 -22.08
CA GLU A 54 -22.23 -19.82 -20.62
C GLU A 54 -21.05 -20.49 -19.90
N GLY A 55 -20.14 -21.15 -20.62
CA GLY A 55 -19.02 -21.90 -20.01
C GLY A 55 -19.48 -23.12 -19.20
N ILE A 56 -20.68 -23.63 -19.51
CA ILE A 56 -21.30 -24.78 -18.85
C ILE A 56 -21.07 -26.02 -19.71
N ARG A 57 -20.45 -27.05 -19.14
CA ARG A 57 -20.28 -28.35 -19.78
C ARG A 57 -21.07 -29.41 -19.03
N VAL A 58 -21.73 -30.30 -19.75
CA VAL A 58 -22.48 -31.40 -19.16
C VAL A 58 -21.87 -32.72 -19.60
N PHE A 59 -21.57 -33.58 -18.63
CA PHE A 59 -20.98 -34.90 -18.83
C PHE A 59 -21.84 -35.96 -18.15
N PRO A 60 -21.91 -37.20 -18.66
CA PRO A 60 -22.51 -38.29 -17.90
C PRO A 60 -21.69 -38.57 -16.64
N LEU A 61 -22.37 -38.87 -15.53
CA LEU A 61 -21.72 -39.29 -14.28
C LEU A 61 -21.66 -40.81 -14.26
N VAL A 62 -20.45 -41.36 -14.16
CA VAL A 62 -20.21 -42.82 -14.15
C VAL A 62 -19.52 -43.23 -12.86
N ALA A 63 -19.83 -44.44 -12.36
CA ALA A 63 -19.26 -44.95 -11.11
C ALA A 63 -17.72 -45.05 -11.10
N THR A 64 -17.08 -45.08 -12.27
CA THR A 64 -15.62 -45.13 -12.45
C THR A 64 -14.95 -43.75 -12.44
N ASP A 65 -15.71 -42.67 -12.30
CA ASP A 65 -15.16 -41.31 -12.29
C ASP A 65 -14.22 -41.09 -11.10
N LEU A 66 -13.02 -40.58 -11.38
CA LEU A 66 -12.07 -40.16 -10.37
C LEU A 66 -12.42 -38.73 -9.93
N VAL A 67 -12.97 -38.61 -8.73
CA VAL A 67 -13.40 -37.32 -8.16
C VAL A 67 -12.44 -36.87 -7.06
N GLU A 68 -12.02 -35.61 -7.13
CA GLU A 68 -11.36 -34.94 -6.02
C GLU A 68 -12.39 -34.22 -5.12
N PRO A 69 -12.08 -33.97 -3.84
CA PRO A 69 -12.97 -33.25 -2.94
C PRO A 69 -13.35 -31.87 -3.51
N ALA A 70 -14.46 -31.32 -3.00
CA ALA A 70 -14.91 -29.98 -3.32
C ALA A 70 -13.79 -28.94 -3.02
N PRO A 71 -13.83 -27.75 -3.64
CA PRO A 71 -12.80 -26.73 -3.44
C PRO A 71 -12.59 -26.41 -1.96
N ASP A 72 -11.33 -26.37 -1.51
CA ASP A 72 -10.96 -26.00 -0.14
C ASP A 72 -11.34 -24.53 0.13
N SER A 73 -12.54 -24.33 0.68
CA SER A 73 -13.06 -23.02 1.07
C SER A 73 -13.80 -23.14 2.41
N PRO A 74 -13.57 -22.22 3.36
CA PRO A 74 -14.30 -22.17 4.62
C PRO A 74 -15.83 -22.10 4.47
N LEU A 75 -16.31 -21.61 3.32
CA LEU A 75 -17.74 -21.42 3.03
C LEU A 75 -18.38 -22.66 2.37
N MET A 76 -17.57 -23.57 1.83
CA MET A 76 -18.05 -24.69 1.02
C MET A 76 -19.04 -25.61 1.75
N PRO A 77 -18.83 -26.02 3.02
CA PRO A 77 -19.75 -26.92 3.71
C PRO A 77 -21.17 -26.34 3.86
N GLU A 78 -21.29 -25.02 4.05
CA GLU A 78 -22.57 -24.35 4.19
C GLU A 78 -23.28 -24.20 2.84
N ILE A 79 -22.52 -23.89 1.77
CA ILE A 79 -23.03 -23.88 0.40
C ILE A 79 -23.54 -25.26 0.00
N GLU A 80 -22.77 -26.33 0.25
CA GLU A 80 -23.20 -27.70 -0.04
C GLU A 80 -24.50 -28.06 0.69
N ALA A 81 -24.64 -27.67 1.96
CA ALA A 81 -25.84 -27.94 2.74
C ALA A 81 -27.09 -27.28 2.11
N LEU A 82 -26.99 -26.00 1.73
CA LEU A 82 -28.08 -25.27 1.08
C LEU A 82 -28.45 -25.85 -0.29
N VAL A 83 -27.44 -26.21 -1.09
CA VAL A 83 -27.68 -26.78 -2.43
C VAL A 83 -28.26 -28.19 -2.31
N LYS A 84 -27.72 -29.06 -1.45
CA LYS A 84 -28.26 -30.41 -1.18
C LYS A 84 -29.70 -30.37 -0.65
N GLN A 85 -30.05 -29.35 0.12
CA GLN A 85 -31.43 -29.16 0.60
C GLN A 85 -32.42 -28.91 -0.56
N LYS A 86 -31.98 -28.23 -1.63
CA LYS A 86 -32.84 -27.85 -2.77
C LYS A 86 -32.78 -28.84 -3.93
N LEU A 87 -31.60 -29.32 -4.29
CA LEU A 87 -31.38 -30.23 -5.43
C LEU A 87 -31.41 -31.71 -5.03
N GLY A 88 -31.36 -32.01 -3.72
CA GLY A 88 -31.40 -33.37 -3.18
C GLY A 88 -30.11 -33.78 -2.48
N ALA A 89 -30.24 -34.61 -1.44
CA ALA A 89 -29.13 -35.03 -0.59
C ALA A 89 -28.02 -35.81 -1.33
N GLY A 90 -28.35 -36.41 -2.49
CA GLY A 90 -27.41 -37.13 -3.35
C GLY A 90 -26.52 -36.23 -4.21
N THR A 91 -26.69 -34.90 -4.17
CA THR A 91 -25.89 -33.95 -4.95
C THR A 91 -24.43 -34.00 -4.51
N ARG A 92 -23.53 -34.35 -5.43
CA ARG A 92 -22.09 -34.43 -5.25
C ARG A 92 -21.42 -33.17 -5.79
N PHE A 93 -20.36 -32.77 -5.11
CA PHE A 93 -19.52 -31.63 -5.49
C PHE A 93 -18.10 -32.11 -5.68
N SER A 94 -17.41 -31.55 -6.67
CA SER A 94 -16.00 -31.85 -6.88
C SER A 94 -15.26 -30.64 -7.45
N SER A 95 -13.98 -30.51 -7.10
CA SER A 95 -13.08 -29.54 -7.71
C SER A 95 -12.40 -30.06 -8.98
N ARG A 96 -12.40 -31.38 -9.19
CA ARG A 96 -11.79 -32.04 -10.34
C ARG A 96 -12.39 -33.42 -10.56
N VAL A 97 -12.84 -33.68 -11.79
CA VAL A 97 -13.35 -34.99 -12.22
C VAL A 97 -12.52 -35.47 -13.40
N ASN A 98 -11.99 -36.70 -13.33
CA ASN A 98 -11.19 -37.33 -14.38
C ASN A 98 -10.03 -36.44 -14.89
N GLY A 99 -9.35 -35.74 -13.98
CA GLY A 99 -8.24 -34.84 -14.31
C GLY A 99 -8.64 -33.44 -14.78
N THR A 100 -9.94 -33.19 -15.02
CA THR A 100 -10.43 -31.89 -15.52
C THR A 100 -10.81 -30.97 -14.35
N ALA A 101 -10.04 -29.89 -14.15
CA ALA A 101 -10.29 -28.94 -13.08
C ALA A 101 -11.54 -28.09 -13.38
N GLY A 102 -12.39 -27.88 -12.39
CA GLY A 102 -13.61 -27.08 -12.54
C GLY A 102 -14.39 -26.97 -11.24
N PHE A 103 -15.59 -26.44 -11.31
CA PHE A 103 -16.57 -26.63 -10.24
C PHE A 103 -17.66 -27.57 -10.75
N TRP A 104 -17.65 -28.79 -10.20
CA TRP A 104 -18.46 -29.91 -10.65
C TRP A 104 -19.61 -30.16 -9.69
N ILE A 105 -20.83 -30.28 -10.23
CA ILE A 105 -22.04 -30.53 -9.47
C ILE A 105 -22.83 -31.63 -10.16
N SER A 106 -23.20 -32.67 -9.43
CA SER A 106 -24.02 -33.73 -10.01
C SER A 106 -25.49 -33.32 -10.00
N PHE A 107 -26.23 -33.67 -11.03
CA PHE A 107 -27.68 -33.58 -11.07
C PHE A 107 -28.27 -34.80 -11.78
N LYS A 108 -29.58 -35.00 -11.65
CA LYS A 108 -30.28 -36.12 -12.27
C LYS A 108 -31.22 -35.61 -13.36
N ILE A 109 -31.28 -36.32 -14.47
CA ILE A 109 -32.34 -36.21 -15.47
C ILE A 109 -32.95 -37.61 -15.60
N ASP A 110 -34.23 -37.74 -15.23
CA ASP A 110 -34.90 -39.03 -15.14
C ASP A 110 -34.12 -40.02 -14.23
N ASP A 111 -33.63 -41.14 -14.77
CA ASP A 111 -32.85 -42.14 -14.03
C ASP A 111 -31.33 -41.98 -14.18
N ASP A 112 -30.88 -41.06 -15.05
CA ASP A 112 -29.46 -40.87 -15.37
C ASP A 112 -28.85 -39.73 -14.54
N GLU A 113 -27.62 -39.95 -14.05
CA GLU A 113 -26.84 -38.93 -13.35
C GLU A 113 -25.88 -38.22 -14.33
N TYR A 114 -25.78 -36.90 -14.21
CA TYR A 114 -24.92 -36.06 -15.01
C TYR A 114 -24.09 -35.14 -14.13
N TRP A 115 -22.89 -34.83 -14.58
CA TRP A 115 -22.05 -33.76 -14.08
C TRP A 115 -22.32 -32.48 -14.86
N LEU A 116 -22.60 -31.40 -14.13
CA LEU A 116 -22.50 -30.04 -14.62
C LEU A 116 -21.17 -29.46 -14.16
N MET A 117 -20.33 -29.09 -15.12
CA MET A 117 -19.04 -28.44 -14.90
C MET A 117 -19.14 -26.96 -15.25
N LEU A 118 -18.79 -26.12 -14.28
CA LEU A 118 -18.58 -24.68 -14.45
C LEU A 118 -17.09 -24.40 -14.60
N GLU A 119 -16.69 -23.76 -15.71
CA GLU A 119 -15.32 -23.33 -15.94
C GLU A 119 -14.90 -22.28 -14.90
N ARG A 120 -13.80 -22.57 -14.19
CA ARG A 120 -13.31 -21.74 -13.08
C ARG A 120 -12.65 -20.44 -13.58
N GLU A 121 -12.22 -20.38 -14.85
CA GLU A 121 -11.56 -19.20 -15.42
C GLU A 121 -12.40 -17.90 -15.37
N ARG A 122 -13.75 -17.96 -15.32
CA ARG A 122 -14.58 -16.75 -15.11
C ARG A 122 -14.67 -16.30 -13.65
N LEU A 123 -14.42 -17.20 -12.70
CA LEU A 123 -14.41 -16.91 -11.26
C LEU A 123 -13.01 -16.50 -10.77
N GLU A 124 -11.95 -16.88 -11.50
CA GLU A 124 -10.56 -16.48 -11.26
C GLU A 124 -10.18 -15.15 -11.95
N GLY A 125 -11.17 -14.41 -12.42
CA GLY A 125 -10.98 -13.02 -12.82
C GLY A 125 -10.61 -12.17 -11.60
N LEU A 126 -9.30 -11.87 -11.44
CA LEU A 126 -8.69 -10.83 -10.60
C LEU A 126 -8.11 -11.25 -9.22
N THR A 127 -7.71 -12.50 -9.00
CA THR A 127 -7.31 -12.98 -7.67
C THR A 127 -5.79 -13.01 -7.43
N GLY A 128 -5.29 -12.09 -6.60
CA GLY A 128 -3.96 -12.16 -5.95
C GLY A 128 -2.84 -11.42 -6.67
N VAL A 129 -2.36 -11.94 -7.80
CA VAL A 129 -1.10 -11.46 -8.42
C VAL A 129 -1.21 -10.04 -8.97
N GLN A 130 -2.35 -9.68 -9.58
CA GLN A 130 -2.56 -8.32 -10.09
C GLN A 130 -2.70 -7.30 -8.95
N TRP A 131 -3.31 -7.68 -7.83
CA TRP A 131 -3.42 -6.81 -6.64
C TRP A 131 -2.06 -6.61 -5.96
N LEU A 132 -1.21 -7.65 -5.92
CA LEU A 132 0.19 -7.54 -5.51
C LEU A 132 0.99 -6.62 -6.44
N GLY A 133 0.74 -6.69 -7.75
CA GLY A 133 1.31 -5.77 -8.73
C GLY A 133 0.94 -4.32 -8.44
N TRP A 134 -0.34 -4.02 -8.27
CA TRP A 134 -0.81 -2.69 -7.89
C TRP A 134 -0.28 -2.24 -6.53
N ALA A 135 -0.27 -3.11 -5.53
CA ALA A 135 0.30 -2.82 -4.21
C ALA A 135 1.80 -2.50 -4.30
N SER A 136 2.55 -3.21 -5.16
CA SER A 136 3.96 -2.94 -5.42
C SER A 136 4.16 -1.59 -6.10
N VAL A 137 3.37 -1.26 -7.12
CA VAL A 137 3.43 0.04 -7.82
C VAL A 137 3.11 1.18 -6.87
N VAL A 138 2.04 1.07 -6.09
CA VAL A 138 1.65 2.08 -5.09
C VAL A 138 2.73 2.20 -4.01
N GLY A 139 3.24 1.08 -3.49
CA GLY A 139 4.33 1.08 -2.51
C GLY A 139 5.60 1.76 -3.05
N PHE A 140 5.96 1.49 -4.30
CA PHE A 140 7.10 2.12 -4.95
C PHE A 140 6.90 3.63 -5.13
N LEU A 141 5.73 4.08 -5.57
CA LEU A 141 5.39 5.50 -5.70
C LEU A 141 5.43 6.22 -4.35
N LEU A 142 4.96 5.59 -3.27
CA LEU A 142 5.03 6.15 -1.92
C LEU A 142 6.47 6.32 -1.43
N LEU A 143 7.34 5.32 -1.69
CA LEU A 143 8.76 5.42 -1.34
C LEU A 143 9.46 6.54 -2.12
N LEU A 144 9.17 6.67 -3.42
CA LEU A 144 9.69 7.78 -4.23
C LEU A 144 9.19 9.14 -3.72
N GLY A 145 7.90 9.25 -3.38
CA GLY A 145 7.33 10.47 -2.81
C GLY A 145 7.97 10.84 -1.47
N ALA A 146 8.18 9.87 -0.59
CA ALA A 146 8.83 10.08 0.71
C ALA A 146 10.29 10.53 0.55
N ALA A 147 11.05 9.91 -0.36
CA ALA A 147 12.42 10.30 -0.66
C ALA A 147 12.48 11.73 -1.24
N PHE A 148 11.55 12.06 -2.14
CA PHE A 148 11.45 13.39 -2.74
C PHE A 148 11.19 14.46 -1.67
N ILE A 149 10.14 14.30 -0.84
CA ILE A 149 9.81 15.25 0.24
C ILE A 149 10.96 15.39 1.23
N SER A 150 11.59 14.28 1.62
CA SER A 150 12.73 14.29 2.54
C SER A 150 13.90 15.12 1.99
N SER A 151 14.20 14.97 0.69
CA SER A 151 15.30 15.70 0.04
C SER A 151 15.01 17.19 -0.20
N LEU A 152 13.76 17.57 -0.50
CA LEU A 152 13.40 18.97 -0.79
C LEU A 152 13.13 19.80 0.47
N VAL A 153 12.62 19.19 1.54
CA VAL A 153 12.12 19.92 2.72
C VAL A 153 12.86 19.54 3.98
N ASN A 154 12.87 18.25 4.35
CA ASN A 154 13.39 17.84 5.66
C ASN A 154 14.91 18.04 5.76
N LEU A 155 15.67 17.68 4.71
CA LEU A 155 17.13 17.77 4.74
C LEU A 155 17.64 19.23 4.77
N PRO A 156 17.13 20.17 3.96
CA PRO A 156 17.51 21.58 4.08
C PRO A 156 17.14 22.21 5.42
N LEU A 157 15.94 21.92 5.95
CA LEU A 157 15.52 22.43 7.25
C LEU A 157 16.40 21.89 8.40
N ALA A 158 16.77 20.61 8.34
CA ALA A 158 17.71 20.04 9.30
C ALA A 158 19.08 20.73 9.26
N ARG A 159 19.60 21.03 8.06
CA ARG A 159 20.87 21.77 7.89
C ARG A 159 20.79 23.18 8.46
N LEU A 160 19.72 23.91 8.17
CA LEU A 160 19.50 25.26 8.71
C LEU A 160 19.43 25.22 10.24
N THR A 161 18.73 24.24 10.81
CA THR A 161 18.64 24.05 12.27
C THR A 161 20.01 23.80 12.90
N VAL A 162 20.87 23.01 12.25
CA VAL A 162 22.24 22.77 12.71
C VAL A 162 23.09 24.05 12.63
N ALA A 163 23.06 24.75 11.49
CA ALA A 163 23.83 25.98 11.30
C ALA A 163 23.42 27.08 12.29
N ALA A 164 22.13 27.22 12.57
CA ALA A 164 21.62 28.16 13.57
C ALA A 164 22.13 27.83 14.99
N ARG A 165 22.23 26.53 15.34
CA ARG A 165 22.81 26.09 16.61
C ARG A 165 24.31 26.37 16.70
N GLU A 166 25.04 26.31 15.60
CA GLU A 166 26.47 26.66 15.56
C GLU A 166 26.68 28.15 15.84
N ILE A 167 25.87 29.03 15.23
CA ILE A 167 25.88 30.47 15.53
C ILE A 167 25.58 30.73 17.01
N ALA A 168 24.58 30.06 17.57
CA ALA A 168 24.24 30.19 19.00
C ALA A 168 25.39 29.75 19.93
N GLN A 169 26.32 28.92 19.46
CA GLN A 169 27.53 28.51 20.17
C GLN A 169 28.74 29.42 19.88
N GLY A 170 28.56 30.53 19.15
CA GLY A 170 29.65 31.43 18.74
C GLY A 170 30.56 30.84 17.65
N LYS A 171 30.11 29.81 16.92
CA LYS A 171 30.86 29.20 15.81
C LYS A 171 30.38 29.78 14.49
N ARG A 172 31.28 29.90 13.51
CA ARG A 172 30.91 30.20 12.12
C ARG A 172 30.45 28.91 11.43
N PRO A 173 29.17 28.76 11.06
CA PRO A 173 28.69 27.65 10.27
C PRO A 173 29.21 27.74 8.83
N ALA A 174 29.27 26.61 8.15
CA ALA A 174 29.46 26.59 6.70
C ALA A 174 28.25 27.23 5.98
N PRO A 175 28.45 27.94 4.86
CA PRO A 175 27.35 28.57 4.13
C PRO A 175 26.34 27.52 3.67
N LEU A 176 25.05 27.80 3.91
CA LEU A 176 23.98 26.91 3.51
C LEU A 176 23.83 26.91 1.98
N PRO A 177 23.60 25.75 1.34
CA PRO A 177 23.50 25.66 -0.10
C PRO A 177 22.22 26.32 -0.63
N GLU A 178 22.35 27.16 -1.66
CA GLU A 178 21.22 27.77 -2.37
C GLU A 178 20.61 26.80 -3.40
N LYS A 179 20.16 25.63 -2.92
CA LYS A 179 19.51 24.58 -3.72
C LYS A 179 18.23 24.12 -3.04
N GLY A 180 17.22 23.76 -3.82
CA GLY A 180 15.93 23.27 -3.33
C GLY A 180 14.76 24.08 -3.87
N SER A 181 13.67 24.15 -3.12
CA SER A 181 12.55 25.02 -3.46
C SER A 181 12.95 26.50 -3.34
N LYS A 182 12.18 27.38 -3.99
CA LYS A 182 12.46 28.82 -3.99
C LYS A 182 12.53 29.38 -2.57
N GLU A 183 11.65 28.92 -1.70
CA GLU A 183 11.54 29.32 -0.30
C GLU A 183 12.77 28.89 0.50
N ILE A 184 13.28 27.66 0.26
CA ILE A 184 14.52 27.17 0.89
C ILE A 184 15.74 27.97 0.42
N ILE A 185 15.80 28.29 -0.87
CA ILE A 185 16.89 29.11 -1.43
C ILE A 185 16.90 30.50 -0.78
N GLU A 186 15.74 31.15 -0.73
CA GLU A 186 15.58 32.49 -0.16
C GLU A 186 15.90 32.53 1.35
N ALA A 187 15.44 31.51 2.10
CA ALA A 187 15.77 31.36 3.51
C ALA A 187 17.28 31.14 3.73
N ASN A 188 17.92 30.26 2.95
CA ASN A 188 19.35 29.99 3.07
C ASN A 188 20.20 31.22 2.71
N ARG A 189 19.82 31.95 1.65
CA ARG A 189 20.50 33.21 1.27
C ARG A 189 20.40 34.25 2.37
N SER A 190 19.19 34.45 2.93
CA SER A 190 18.97 35.41 4.02
C SER A 190 19.73 35.02 5.28
N PHE A 191 19.79 33.73 5.60
CA PHE A 191 20.58 33.21 6.72
C PHE A 191 22.08 33.45 6.51
N ASN A 192 22.61 33.15 5.32
CA ASN A 192 24.03 33.37 5.01
C ASN A 192 24.40 34.85 5.12
N GLN A 193 23.56 35.76 4.60
CA GLN A 193 23.78 37.19 4.73
C GLN A 193 23.83 37.63 6.21
N MET A 194 22.90 37.14 7.04
CA MET A 194 22.90 37.42 8.47
C MET A 194 24.19 36.94 9.16
N VAL A 195 24.74 35.78 8.77
CA VAL A 195 26.01 35.28 9.31
C VAL A 195 27.17 36.20 8.96
N ASP A 196 27.23 36.69 7.72
CA ASP A 196 28.28 37.61 7.28
C ASP A 196 28.16 38.98 7.95
N ASP A 197 26.94 39.52 8.09
CA ASP A 197 26.67 40.78 8.77
C ASP A 197 27.09 40.72 10.25
N LEU A 198 26.79 39.60 10.94
CA LEU A 198 27.18 39.40 12.34
C LEU A 198 28.70 39.45 12.51
N GLN A 199 29.45 38.87 11.59
CA GLN A 199 30.91 38.90 11.63
C GLN A 199 31.50 40.26 11.34
N GLN A 200 30.90 41.01 10.43
CA GLN A 200 31.32 42.38 10.19
C GLN A 200 31.16 43.20 11.47
N VAL A 201 30.03 43.06 12.17
CA VAL A 201 29.79 43.73 13.47
C VAL A 201 30.80 43.29 14.54
N GLU A 202 31.16 42.01 14.61
CA GLU A 202 32.19 41.53 15.54
C GLU A 202 33.59 42.08 15.22
N SER A 203 33.96 42.11 13.93
CA SER A 203 35.21 42.68 13.44
C SER A 203 35.30 44.18 13.75
N ASP A 204 34.25 44.93 13.46
CA ASP A 204 34.20 46.37 13.71
C ASP A 204 34.33 46.68 15.20
N ARG A 205 33.69 45.89 16.06
CA ARG A 205 33.85 45.99 17.53
C ARG A 205 35.30 45.71 17.95
N ALA A 206 35.95 44.71 17.38
CA ALA A 206 37.35 44.39 17.70
C ALA A 206 38.29 45.54 17.30
N VAL A 207 38.07 46.15 16.13
CA VAL A 207 38.85 47.32 15.66
C VAL A 207 38.63 48.52 16.57
N ILE A 208 37.38 48.83 16.94
CA ILE A 208 37.06 49.95 17.85
C ILE A 208 37.72 49.74 19.21
N LEU A 209 37.64 48.54 19.79
CA LEU A 209 38.25 48.22 21.08
C LEU A 209 39.79 48.31 21.03
N ALA A 210 40.40 47.92 19.91
CA ALA A 210 41.83 48.08 19.69
C ALA A 210 42.23 49.57 19.61
N GLY A 211 41.44 50.38 18.91
CA GLY A 211 41.64 51.83 18.81
C GLY A 211 41.54 52.55 20.16
N ILE A 212 40.52 52.24 20.97
CA ILE A 212 40.36 52.82 22.32
C ILE A 212 41.55 52.41 23.21
N SER A 213 42.00 51.16 23.15
CA SER A 213 43.14 50.68 23.93
C SER A 213 44.44 51.40 23.56
N HIS A 214 44.61 51.71 22.27
CA HIS A 214 45.74 52.48 21.78
C HIS A 214 45.72 53.92 22.34
N ASP A 215 44.57 54.59 22.28
CA ASP A 215 44.47 56.01 22.65
C ASP A 215 44.48 56.25 24.16
N LEU A 216 44.12 55.25 24.98
CA LEU A 216 44.24 55.30 26.44
C LEU A 216 45.67 55.15 26.96
N ARG A 217 46.59 54.59 26.16
CA ARG A 217 47.98 54.33 26.59
C ARG A 217 48.78 55.63 26.78
N THR A 218 48.52 56.62 25.94
CA THR A 218 49.18 57.94 25.96
C THR A 218 48.86 58.77 27.21
N PRO A 219 47.59 58.97 27.61
CA PRO A 219 47.27 59.67 28.85
C PRO A 219 47.68 58.88 30.09
N LEU A 220 47.61 57.55 30.08
CA LEU A 220 48.08 56.72 31.21
C LEU A 220 49.59 56.84 31.43
N ALA A 221 50.39 56.78 30.37
CA ALA A 221 51.83 57.01 30.46
C ALA A 221 52.16 58.41 30.99
N ARG A 222 51.38 59.42 30.57
CA ARG A 222 51.51 60.79 31.08
C ARG A 222 51.17 60.90 32.57
N MET A 223 50.09 60.29 33.03
CA MET A 223 49.74 60.26 34.46
C MET A 223 50.81 59.56 35.29
N GLN A 224 51.42 58.48 34.76
CA GLN A 224 52.52 57.80 35.44
C GLN A 224 53.77 58.69 35.54
N LEU A 225 54.13 59.41 34.48
CA LEU A 225 55.23 60.38 34.49
C LEU A 225 54.98 61.54 35.46
N GLU A 226 53.75 62.07 35.52
CA GLU A 226 53.38 63.12 36.47
C GLU A 226 53.49 62.63 37.93
N LEU A 227 53.14 61.37 38.20
CA LEU A 227 53.29 60.75 39.53
C LEU A 227 54.76 60.51 39.92
N GLU A 228 55.63 60.10 38.97
CA GLU A 228 57.06 59.93 39.24
C GLU A 228 57.75 61.28 39.50
N MET A 229 57.41 62.32 38.72
CA MET A 229 57.93 63.67 38.92
C MET A 229 57.49 64.27 40.27
N ALA A 230 56.25 64.06 40.69
CA ALA A 230 55.75 64.52 41.98
C ALA A 230 56.46 63.83 43.17
N LYS A 231 56.82 62.55 43.03
CA LYS A 231 57.62 61.83 44.04
C LYS A 231 59.06 62.31 44.13
N LEU A 232 59.63 62.81 43.04
CA LEU A 232 61.00 63.37 43.00
C LEU A 232 61.07 64.81 43.53
N SER A 233 59.93 65.51 43.65
CA SER A 233 59.85 66.88 44.17
C SER A 233 59.53 66.98 45.67
N THR A 234 59.61 65.86 46.41
CA THR A 234 59.44 65.80 47.87
C THR A 234 60.75 65.35 48.51
#